data_AF-A0A0S8G1R4-F1
#
_entry.id   AF-A0A0S8G1R4-F1
#
_cell.length_a   1.000
_cell.length_b   1.000
_cell.length_c   1.000
_cell.angle_alpha   90.00
_cell.angle_beta   90.00
_cell.angle_gamma   90.00
#
_symmetry.space_group_name_H-M   'P 1'
#
loop_
_entity.id
_entity.type
_entity.pdbx_description
1 polymer ?
#
loop_
_entity_poly.entity_id
_entity_poly.type
_entity_poly.pdbx_seq_one_letter_code
_entity_poly.pdbx_strand_id
1 'polypeptide(L)'
;MYGKIFKSMFDGSLVASGWEAIITFMVLIVFADKDGEVDMTPQALSNRTTIPLEIIERGLAALMEPDPHSRSDENDGRRIELSAPPRPWGWRVINYEVYSKAINREALKAHWRKQYHDQKKKAS
;
A
#
# COMPACT_ATOMS: atom_id res chain seq x y z
N MET A 1 -7.05 -10.72 -6.79
CA MET A 1 -7.15 -9.65 -5.78
C MET A 1 -6.70 -8.34 -6.43
N TYR A 2 -7.16 -7.18 -5.96
CA TYR A 2 -6.71 -5.87 -6.46
C TYR A 2 -6.30 -4.98 -5.29
N GLY A 3 -5.14 -4.33 -5.39
CA GLY A 3 -4.69 -3.31 -4.45
C GLY A 3 -5.09 -1.91 -4.92
N LYS A 4 -5.60 -1.06 -4.04
CA LYS A 4 -5.93 0.33 -4.38
C LYS A 4 -4.76 1.25 -4.00
N ILE A 5 -4.26 1.98 -5.00
CA ILE A 5 -3.22 3.00 -4.80
C ILE A 5 -3.92 4.34 -4.59
N PHE A 6 -3.51 5.08 -3.56
CA PHE A 6 -4.09 6.38 -3.21
C PHE A 6 -3.16 7.51 -3.66
N LYS A 7 -3.73 8.60 -4.19
CA LYS A 7 -2.97 9.79 -4.60
C LYS A 7 -2.08 10.33 -3.47
N SER A 8 -2.56 10.24 -2.23
CA SER A 8 -1.84 10.69 -1.04
C SER A 8 -0.48 10.02 -0.81
N MET A 9 -0.18 8.89 -1.48
CA MET A 9 1.17 8.29 -1.45
C MET A 9 2.22 9.21 -2.08
N PHE A 10 1.82 10.05 -3.04
CA PHE A 10 2.70 11.01 -3.72
C PHE A 10 2.74 12.39 -3.06
N ASP A 11 1.95 12.60 -2.01
CA ASP A 11 1.88 13.88 -1.30
C ASP A 11 2.55 13.81 0.09
N GLY A 12 3.12 12.64 0.44
CA GLY A 12 3.67 12.34 1.76
C GLY A 12 5.20 12.26 1.81
N SER A 13 5.72 12.04 3.01
CA SER A 13 7.14 11.83 3.31
C SER A 13 7.81 10.70 2.53
N LEU A 14 7.03 9.72 2.05
CA LEU A 14 7.52 8.64 1.18
C LEU A 14 8.22 9.16 -0.09
N VAL A 15 7.83 10.35 -0.58
CA VAL A 15 8.47 10.98 -1.74
C VAL A 15 9.92 11.38 -1.44
N ALA A 16 10.22 11.75 -0.19
CA ALA A 16 11.57 12.09 0.22
C ALA A 16 12.52 10.86 0.21
N SER A 17 11.97 9.65 0.31
CA SER A 17 12.72 8.39 0.26
C SER A 17 13.10 7.94 -1.15
N GLY A 18 12.69 8.67 -2.20
CA GLY A 18 12.99 8.37 -3.59
C GLY A 18 11.88 7.62 -4.33
N TRP A 19 11.93 7.65 -5.66
CA TRP A 19 10.90 7.04 -6.51
C TRP A 19 10.90 5.51 -6.42
N GLU A 20 12.05 4.91 -6.09
CA GLU A 20 12.21 3.48 -5.89
C GLU A 20 11.33 2.98 -4.74
N ALA A 21 11.23 3.75 -3.65
CA ALA A 21 10.37 3.44 -2.51
C ALA A 21 8.88 3.51 -2.90
N ILE A 22 8.49 4.54 -3.67
CA ILE A 22 7.13 4.72 -4.16
C ILE A 22 6.70 3.53 -5.03
N ILE A 23 7.49 3.18 -6.04
CA ILE A 23 7.17 2.09 -6.96
C ILE A 23 7.14 0.76 -6.22
N THR A 24 8.13 0.50 -5.36
CA THR A 24 8.17 -0.74 -4.58
C THR A 24 6.96 -0.85 -3.67
N PHE A 25 6.51 0.25 -3.05
CA PHE A 25 5.31 0.23 -2.21
C PHE A 25 4.04 -0.08 -2.99
N MET A 26 3.89 0.47 -4.19
CA MET A 26 2.77 0.13 -5.08
C MET A 26 2.76 -1.35 -5.45
N VAL A 27 3.94 -1.90 -5.77
CA VAL A 27 4.12 -3.32 -6.05
C VAL A 27 3.66 -4.17 -4.86
N LEU A 28 4.08 -3.82 -3.64
CA LEU A 28 3.66 -4.53 -2.43
C LEU A 28 2.15 -4.45 -2.22
N ILE A 29 1.53 -3.29 -2.38
CA ILE A 29 0.07 -3.14 -2.24
C ILE A 29 -0.70 -3.99 -3.25
N VAL A 30 -0.19 -4.13 -4.47
CA VAL A 30 -0.81 -4.95 -5.51
C VAL A 30 -0.70 -6.45 -5.20
N PHE A 31 0.41 -6.89 -4.61
CA PHE A 31 0.64 -8.29 -4.26
C PHE A 31 0.18 -8.69 -2.86
N ALA A 32 -0.12 -7.71 -2.00
CA ALA A 32 -0.61 -7.95 -0.66
C ALA A 32 -1.93 -8.72 -0.68
N ASP A 33 -2.06 -9.67 0.24
CA ASP A 33 -3.30 -10.38 0.47
C ASP A 33 -4.33 -9.53 1.24
N LYS A 34 -5.42 -10.16 1.68
CA LYS A 34 -6.51 -9.48 2.40
C LYS A 34 -6.10 -8.93 3.77
N ASP A 35 -5.02 -9.46 4.35
CA ASP A 35 -4.49 -9.10 5.66
C ASP A 35 -3.29 -8.14 5.54
N GLY A 36 -2.87 -7.83 4.30
CA GLY A 36 -1.76 -6.93 4.01
C GLY A 36 -0.41 -7.64 3.94
N GLU A 37 -0.41 -8.97 3.79
CA GLU A 37 0.79 -9.80 3.74
C GLU A 37 1.25 -10.05 2.31
N VAL A 38 2.56 -9.94 2.08
CA VAL A 38 3.23 -10.21 0.81
C VAL A 38 4.23 -11.33 1.02
N ASP A 39 3.83 -12.58 0.80
CA ASP A 39 4.70 -13.76 0.97
C ASP A 39 5.55 -14.02 -0.29
N MET A 40 6.47 -13.11 -0.60
CA MET A 40 7.34 -13.19 -1.79
C MET A 40 8.80 -12.84 -1.44
N THR A 41 9.74 -13.27 -2.29
CA THR A 41 11.15 -12.83 -2.21
C THR A 41 11.39 -11.58 -3.05
N PRO A 42 12.46 -10.80 -2.81
CA PRO A 42 12.81 -9.65 -3.65
C PRO A 42 13.01 -10.07 -5.12
N GLN A 43 13.63 -11.22 -5.35
CA GLN A 43 13.80 -11.80 -6.68
C GLN A 43 12.46 -12.12 -7.35
N ALA A 44 11.49 -12.68 -6.61
CA ALA A 44 10.18 -12.97 -7.15
C ALA A 44 9.41 -11.69 -7.53
N LEU A 45 9.52 -10.63 -6.73
CA LEU A 45 8.96 -9.31 -7.03
C LEU A 45 9.60 -8.72 -8.31
N SER A 46 10.92 -8.77 -8.41
CA SER A 46 11.66 -8.32 -9.60
C SER A 46 11.22 -9.08 -10.84
N ASN A 47 11.18 -10.42 -10.79
CA ASN A 47 10.80 -11.25 -11.94
C ASN A 47 9.37 -10.97 -12.42
N ARG A 48 8.43 -10.74 -11.49
CA ARG A 48 7.01 -10.50 -11.85
C ARG A 48 6.72 -9.10 -12.35
N THR A 49 7.51 -8.12 -11.94
CA THR A 49 7.30 -6.71 -12.29
C THR A 49 8.26 -6.22 -13.37
N THR A 50 9.29 -7.00 -13.70
CA THR A 50 10.42 -6.63 -14.56
C THR A 50 11.24 -5.44 -14.05
N ILE A 51 10.98 -5.00 -12.81
CA ILE A 51 11.77 -3.97 -12.14
C ILE A 51 13.10 -4.60 -11.72
N PRO A 52 14.25 -3.95 -11.97
CA PRO A 52 15.54 -4.47 -11.55
C PRO A 52 15.58 -4.79 -10.05
N LEU A 53 16.21 -5.91 -9.68
CA LEU A 53 16.28 -6.37 -8.29
C LEU A 53 16.81 -5.28 -7.35
N GLU A 54 17.86 -4.59 -7.76
CA GLU A 54 18.48 -3.49 -7.00
C GLU A 54 17.50 -2.34 -6.67
N ILE A 55 16.47 -2.11 -7.49
CA ILE A 55 15.44 -1.10 -7.25
C ILE A 55 14.46 -1.60 -6.21
N ILE A 56 14.04 -2.86 -6.32
CA ILE A 56 13.17 -3.50 -5.33
C ILE A 56 13.86 -3.52 -3.96
N GLU A 57 15.12 -3.93 -3.90
CA GLU A 57 15.88 -3.98 -2.65
C GLU A 57 16.06 -2.60 -2.01
N ARG A 58 16.41 -1.58 -2.81
CA ARG A 58 16.48 -0.19 -2.33
C ARG A 58 15.15 0.32 -1.80
N GLY A 59 14.07 0.06 -2.54
CA GLY A 59 12.73 0.46 -2.12
C GLY A 59 12.27 -0.25 -0.84
N LEU A 60 12.53 -1.55 -0.73
CA LEU A 60 12.22 -2.33 0.48
C LEU A 60 12.97 -1.79 1.69
N ALA A 61 14.27 -1.53 1.55
CA ALA A 61 15.09 -0.95 2.61
C ALA A 61 14.51 0.40 3.07
N ALA A 62 14.23 1.31 2.13
CA ALA A 62 13.65 2.61 2.43
C ALA A 62 12.27 2.54 3.13
N LEU A 63 11.45 1.54 2.80
CA LEU A 63 10.12 1.36 3.40
C LEU A 63 10.16 0.76 4.81
N MET A 64 11.26 0.09 5.18
CA MET A 64 11.50 -0.49 6.51
C MET A 64 12.16 0.50 7.48
N GLU A 65 12.76 1.59 6.98
CA GLU A 65 13.33 2.64 7.81
C GLU A 65 12.22 3.43 8.54
N PRO A 66 12.47 3.90 9.76
CA PRO A 66 11.63 4.87 10.44
C PRO A 66 11.36 6.12 9.59
N ASP A 67 10.15 6.65 9.69
CA ASP A 67 9.72 7.89 9.02
C ASP A 67 9.25 8.90 10.08
N PRO A 68 10.17 9.76 10.60
CA PRO A 68 9.86 10.76 11.63
C PRO A 68 8.84 11.81 11.20
N HIS A 69 8.58 11.90 9.88
CA HIS A 69 7.63 12.83 9.29
C HIS A 69 6.32 12.13 8.90
N SER A 70 6.18 10.84 9.22
CA SER A 70 4.93 10.12 9.05
C SER A 70 3.85 10.74 9.92
N ARG A 71 2.63 10.80 9.39
CA ARG A 71 1.45 11.27 10.13
C ARG A 71 0.87 10.19 11.06
N SER A 72 1.48 9.01 11.10
CA SER A 72 1.08 7.89 11.96
C SER A 72 2.19 7.61 12.97
N ASP A 73 1.88 7.75 14.26
CA ASP A 73 2.81 7.45 15.36
C ASP A 73 3.06 5.93 15.56
N GLU A 74 2.30 5.06 14.87
CA GLU A 74 2.50 3.61 14.92
C GLU A 74 3.79 3.19 14.21
N ASN A 75 4.55 2.29 14.85
CA ASN A 75 5.77 1.65 14.34
C ASN A 75 6.83 2.62 13.80
N ASP A 76 7.01 3.77 14.47
CA ASP A 76 8.04 4.76 14.13
C ASP A 76 7.92 5.28 12.68
N GLY A 77 6.70 5.26 12.13
CA GLY A 77 6.39 5.73 10.77
C GLY A 77 6.72 4.74 9.65
N ARG A 78 7.25 3.55 9.96
CA ARG A 78 7.59 2.52 8.95
C ARG A 78 6.39 2.15 8.09
N ARG A 79 6.64 1.81 6.83
CA ARG A 79 5.59 1.44 5.87
C ARG A 79 5.40 -0.07 5.78
N ILE A 80 6.47 -0.83 5.97
CA ILE A 80 6.44 -2.30 5.95
C ILE A 80 7.33 -2.87 7.05
N GLU A 81 7.07 -4.12 7.42
CA GLU A 81 7.91 -4.92 8.31
C GLU A 81 8.03 -6.36 7.78
N LEU A 82 9.05 -7.10 8.22
CA LEU A 82 9.16 -8.52 7.89
C LEU A 82 8.04 -9.30 8.56
N SER A 83 7.30 -10.11 7.80
CA SER A 83 6.15 -10.87 8.31
C SER A 83 6.56 -11.95 9.32
N ALA A 84 7.76 -12.54 9.17
CA ALA A 84 8.21 -13.64 10.03
C ALA A 84 9.74 -13.69 10.20
N PRO A 85 10.36 -12.86 11.07
CA PRO A 85 11.78 -12.98 11.39
C PRO A 85 12.12 -14.39 11.93
N PRO A 86 13.29 -14.98 11.59
CA PRO A 86 14.42 -14.42 10.84
C PRO A 86 14.33 -14.62 9.32
N ARG A 87 13.16 -14.96 8.76
CA ARG A 87 12.99 -15.11 7.31
C ARG A 87 13.36 -13.77 6.63
N PRO A 88 14.29 -13.76 5.66
CA PRO A 88 14.75 -12.52 5.02
C PRO A 88 13.81 -12.02 3.91
N TRP A 89 12.60 -12.57 3.84
CA TRP A 89 11.61 -12.31 2.81
C TRP A 89 10.20 -12.45 3.38
N GLY A 90 9.24 -11.87 2.68
CA GLY A 90 7.87 -11.74 3.20
C GLY A 90 7.69 -10.44 3.97
N TRP A 91 6.70 -9.63 3.58
CA TRP A 91 6.45 -8.33 4.22
C TRP A 91 4.99 -8.11 4.57
N ARG A 92 4.77 -7.51 5.72
CA ARG A 92 3.50 -6.97 6.15
C ARG A 92 3.45 -5.48 5.88
N VAL A 93 2.40 -5.01 5.21
CA VAL A 93 2.14 -3.59 5.03
C VAL A 93 1.54 -3.01 6.31
N ILE A 94 2.25 -2.07 6.94
CA ILE A 94 1.78 -1.39 8.14
C ILE A 94 0.59 -0.51 7.77
N ASN A 95 -0.41 -0.42 8.66
CA ASN A 95 -1.65 0.32 8.44
C ASN A 95 -2.48 -0.16 7.23
N TYR A 96 -2.28 -1.38 6.73
CA TYR A 96 -3.09 -1.95 5.63
C TYR A 96 -4.60 -1.90 5.92
N GLU A 97 -5.01 -2.13 7.17
CA GLU A 97 -6.40 -1.98 7.58
C GLU A 97 -6.95 -0.56 7.42
N VAL A 98 -6.13 0.47 7.63
CA VAL A 98 -6.55 1.87 7.42
C VAL A 98 -6.86 2.09 5.94
N TYR A 99 -6.02 1.57 5.06
CA TYR A 99 -6.26 1.59 3.62
C TYR A 99 -7.51 0.78 3.25
N SER A 100 -7.66 -0.43 3.76
CA SER A 100 -8.85 -1.28 3.54
C SER A 100 -10.16 -0.64 4.04
N LYS A 101 -10.15 -0.04 5.24
CA LYS A 101 -11.30 0.69 5.82
C LYS A 101 -11.61 1.97 5.04
N ALA A 102 -10.62 2.67 4.51
CA ALA A 102 -10.82 3.83 3.64
C ALA A 102 -11.50 3.43 2.32
N ILE A 103 -11.11 2.29 1.73
CA ILE A 103 -11.75 1.70 0.54
C ILE A 103 -13.24 1.46 0.80
N ASN A 104 -13.56 0.77 1.91
CA ASN A 104 -14.95 0.45 2.25
C ASN A 104 -15.80 1.72 2.43
N ARG A 105 -15.28 2.76 3.09
CA ARG A 105 -16.00 4.03 3.25
C ARG A 105 -16.26 4.74 1.92
N GLU A 106 -15.28 4.74 1.01
CA GLU A 106 -15.42 5.41 -0.28
C GLU A 106 -16.40 4.67 -1.22
N ALA A 107 -16.32 3.34 -1.24
CA ALA A 107 -17.27 2.48 -1.95
C ALA A 107 -18.70 2.68 -1.43
N LEU A 108 -18.87 2.75 -0.10
CA LEU A 108 -20.15 3.04 0.53
C LEU A 108 -20.68 4.43 0.10
N LYS A 109 -19.85 5.47 0.15
CA LYS A 109 -20.23 6.82 -0.32
C LYS A 109 -20.60 6.85 -1.80
N ALA A 110 -19.90 6.11 -2.66
CA ALA A 110 -20.23 6.02 -4.09
C ALA A 110 -21.58 5.31 -4.32
N HIS A 111 -21.82 4.22 -3.61
CA HIS A 111 -23.08 3.49 -3.66
C HIS A 111 -24.27 4.36 -3.23
N TRP A 112 -24.14 5.10 -2.12
CA TRP A 112 -25.19 5.99 -1.61
C TRP A 112 -25.49 7.15 -2.58
N ARG A 113 -24.46 7.74 -3.19
CA ARG A 113 -24.63 8.76 -4.24
C ARG A 113 -25.42 8.22 -5.43
N LYS A 114 -25.11 7.00 -5.89
CA LYS A 114 -25.82 6.36 -7.00
C LYS A 114 -27.30 6.13 -6.66
N GLN A 115 -27.58 5.56 -5.49
CA GLN A 115 -28.97 5.35 -5.04
C GLN A 115 -29.78 6.64 -4.94
N TYR A 116 -29.18 7.72 -4.45
CA TYR A 116 -29.85 9.02 -4.37
C TYR A 116 -30.21 9.58 -5.75
N HIS A 117 -29.30 9.45 -6.73
CA HIS A 117 -29.58 9.84 -8.12
C HIS A 117 -30.65 8.97 -8.78
N ASP A 118 -30.64 7.66 -8.55
CA ASP A 118 -31.62 6.73 -9.11
C ASP A 118 -33.02 6.96 -8.53
N GLN A 119 -33.13 7.26 -7.23
CA GLN A 119 -34.39 7.64 -6.58
C GLN A 119 -34.96 8.95 -7.15
N LYS A 120 -34.10 9.97 -7.38
CA LYS A 120 -34.53 11.23 -8.02
C LYS A 120 -35.03 11.02 -9.46
N LYS A 121 -34.41 10.12 -10.23
CA LYS A 121 -34.85 9.82 -11.60
C LYS A 121 -36.19 9.08 -11.67
N LYS A 122 -36.51 8.24 -10.68
CA LYS A 122 -37.81 7.55 -10.60
C LYS A 122 -38.95 8.44 -10.11
N ALA A 123 -38.62 9.56 -9.47
CA ALA A 123 -39.58 10.53 -8.95
C ALA A 123 -39.83 11.72 -9.90
N SER A 124 -39.22 11.70 -11.09
CA SER A 124 -39.44 12.65 -12.20
C SER A 124 -40.10 11.95 -13.36
#